data_AF-A0A6S7HM48-F1
#
_entry.id   AF-A0A6S7HM48-F1
#
_cell.length_a   1.000
_cell.length_b   1.000
_cell.length_c   1.000
_cell.angle_alpha   90.00
_cell.angle_beta   90.00
_cell.angle_gamma   90.00
#
_symmetry.space_group_name_H-M   'P 1'
#
loop_
_entity.id
_entity.type
_entity.pdbx_description
1 polymer ?
#
loop_
_entity_poly.entity_id
_entity_poly.type
_entity_poly.pdbx_seq_one_letter_code
_entity_poly.pdbx_strand_id
1 'polypeptide(L)'
;MGVSIETYRLRIGSHNNFVQARQSMNQMKGKFWNHMLVMFYLEIFYLPCLKNLVTKIESNNEVCMWYTQMVSYHVYVPLLLRLANDVEEKPGPINIYDIVDHSFTVRADFNQGNISMFGINAGKQCVAMSIYAIVYNEIKSVYIWDTPLMNMLLVNANNLYAIISQHIQKDFLLLTDVPEILSINNDTFNLECSDSFSGALWMENNNEPYVTLEHAFHEVFDAGNYKARLLTIQANTVAVLIPFPDVFKVFDSHSRDMHGMPAAMGYSVLVSIEGIQNLTRFFHNS
;
A
#
# COMPACT_ATOMS: atom_id res chain seq x y z
N MET A 1 -10.59 -33.20 -16.09
CA MET A 1 -9.22 -33.34 -15.52
C MET A 1 -9.37 -33.29 -14.01
N GLY A 2 -9.09 -34.41 -13.34
CA GLY A 2 -9.36 -34.58 -11.90
C GLY A 2 -8.37 -33.81 -11.04
N VAL A 3 -8.88 -33.10 -10.03
CA VAL A 3 -8.07 -32.44 -9.00
C VAL A 3 -7.28 -33.51 -8.25
N SER A 4 -5.97 -33.33 -8.07
CA SER A 4 -5.15 -34.30 -7.35
C SER A 4 -5.64 -34.47 -5.92
N ILE A 5 -5.46 -35.67 -5.36
CA ILE A 5 -5.96 -36.00 -4.01
C ILE A 5 -5.35 -35.11 -2.92
N GLU A 6 -4.15 -34.57 -3.16
CA GLU A 6 -3.47 -33.59 -2.29
C GLU A 6 -4.10 -32.21 -2.40
N THR A 7 -4.49 -31.76 -3.60
CA THR A 7 -5.22 -30.50 -3.79
C THR A 7 -6.64 -30.56 -3.21
N TYR A 8 -7.30 -31.73 -3.23
CA TYR A 8 -8.57 -31.94 -2.53
C TYR A 8 -8.39 -31.93 -0.99
N ARG A 9 -7.32 -32.56 -0.48
CA ARG A 9 -6.98 -32.57 0.96
C ARG A 9 -6.59 -31.19 1.50
N LEU A 10 -5.89 -30.35 0.71
CA LEU A 10 -5.57 -28.96 1.07
C LEU A 10 -6.83 -28.07 1.16
N ARG A 11 -7.83 -28.30 0.30
CA ARG A 11 -9.10 -27.56 0.29
C ARG A 11 -10.05 -27.97 1.43
N ILE A 12 -10.09 -29.25 1.78
CA ILE A 12 -10.87 -29.74 2.94
C ILE A 12 -10.16 -29.36 4.25
N GLY A 13 -8.82 -29.40 4.29
CA GLY A 13 -8.03 -29.01 5.45
C GLY A 13 -8.21 -27.54 5.85
N SER A 14 -8.29 -26.62 4.88
CA SER A 14 -8.54 -25.21 5.15
C SER A 14 -9.99 -24.91 5.55
N HIS A 15 -10.96 -25.67 5.02
CA HIS A 15 -12.36 -25.53 5.44
C HIS A 15 -12.60 -26.07 6.86
N ASN A 16 -11.98 -27.20 7.23
CA ASN A 16 -12.03 -27.72 8.60
C ASN A 16 -11.35 -26.77 9.59
N ASN A 17 -10.20 -26.18 9.22
CA ASN A 17 -9.52 -25.20 10.06
C ASN A 17 -10.34 -23.91 10.23
N PHE A 18 -11.04 -23.45 9.19
CA PHE A 18 -11.90 -22.27 9.25
C PHE A 18 -13.17 -22.53 10.09
N VAL A 19 -13.80 -23.70 9.95
CA VAL A 19 -14.98 -24.09 10.74
C VAL A 19 -14.60 -24.34 12.20
N GLN A 20 -13.43 -24.94 12.48
CA GLN A 20 -12.90 -25.10 13.84
C GLN A 20 -12.48 -23.77 14.46
N ALA A 21 -11.87 -22.85 13.70
CA ALA A 21 -11.52 -21.51 14.18
C ALA A 21 -12.78 -20.67 14.48
N ARG A 22 -13.82 -20.77 13.64
CA ARG A 22 -15.11 -20.09 13.85
C ARG A 22 -15.90 -20.68 15.01
N GLN A 23 -15.89 -22.01 15.20
CA GLN A 23 -16.48 -22.65 16.37
C GLN A 23 -15.68 -22.33 17.66
N SER A 24 -14.35 -22.28 17.60
CA SER A 24 -13.50 -21.88 18.72
C SER A 24 -13.71 -20.41 19.11
N MET A 25 -13.84 -19.50 18.14
CA MET A 25 -14.17 -18.09 18.38
C MET A 25 -15.58 -17.90 18.95
N ASN A 26 -16.56 -18.70 18.50
CA ASN A 26 -17.91 -18.67 19.08
C ASN A 26 -17.97 -19.28 20.50
N GLN A 27 -17.10 -20.24 20.84
CA GLN A 27 -16.92 -20.75 22.21
C GLN A 27 -16.17 -19.78 23.12
N MET A 28 -15.47 -18.78 22.55
CA MET A 28 -14.73 -17.73 23.28
C MET A 28 -15.52 -16.42 23.48
N LYS A 29 -16.69 -16.27 22.85
CA LYS A 29 -17.59 -15.15 23.15
C LYS A 29 -18.07 -15.24 24.61
N GLY A 30 -17.58 -14.32 25.43
CA GLY A 30 -17.91 -14.20 26.87
C GLY A 30 -16.84 -14.69 27.85
N LYS A 31 -15.71 -15.28 27.39
CA LYS A 31 -14.66 -15.85 28.29
C LYS A 31 -13.33 -15.09 28.34
N PHE A 32 -13.09 -14.15 27.41
CA PHE A 32 -11.82 -13.43 27.31
C PHE A 32 -11.55 -12.46 28.48
N TRP A 33 -12.61 -11.94 29.10
CA TRP A 33 -12.50 -11.04 30.25
C TRP A 33 -12.15 -11.76 31.57
N ASN A 34 -12.39 -13.07 31.69
CA ASN A 34 -12.10 -13.81 32.91
C ASN A 34 -10.64 -14.30 33.01
N HIS A 35 -9.93 -14.53 31.90
CA HIS A 35 -8.53 -15.00 31.95
C HIS A 35 -7.52 -13.90 32.28
N MET A 36 -7.74 -12.66 31.81
CA MET A 36 -6.93 -11.49 32.20
C MET A 36 -7.07 -11.17 33.70
N LEU A 37 -8.25 -11.40 34.28
CA LEU A 37 -8.49 -11.19 35.71
C LEU A 37 -7.82 -12.26 36.59
N VAL A 38 -7.71 -13.49 36.09
CA VAL A 38 -7.09 -14.63 36.80
C VAL A 38 -5.55 -14.59 36.72
N MET A 39 -4.96 -14.10 35.63
CA MET A 39 -3.49 -13.92 35.54
C MET A 39 -2.94 -12.91 36.56
N PHE A 40 -3.70 -11.86 36.88
CA PHE A 40 -3.33 -10.90 37.92
C PHE A 40 -3.33 -11.50 39.34
N TYR A 41 -4.14 -12.53 39.60
CA TYR A 41 -4.29 -13.12 40.93
C TYR A 41 -3.24 -14.19 41.26
N LEU A 42 -2.53 -14.73 40.27
CA LEU A 42 -1.59 -15.85 40.44
C LEU A 42 -0.10 -15.45 40.44
N GLU A 43 0.27 -14.27 39.92
CA GLU A 43 1.67 -13.81 39.92
C GLU A 43 2.14 -13.17 41.23
N ILE A 44 1.29 -13.09 42.26
CA ILE A 44 1.67 -12.69 43.64
C ILE A 44 2.06 -13.94 44.46
N PHE A 45 2.78 -14.85 43.85
CA PHE A 45 3.48 -15.89 44.58
C PHE A 45 4.91 -15.94 44.08
N TYR A 46 5.83 -15.74 45.03
CA TYR A 46 7.28 -15.92 44.93
C TYR A 46 8.03 -14.74 44.30
N LEU A 47 8.75 -13.92 45.06
CA LEU A 47 10.00 -14.25 45.77
C LEU A 47 10.56 -12.93 46.36
N PRO A 48 11.57 -12.91 47.24
CA PRO A 48 11.73 -13.49 48.57
C PRO A 48 12.08 -12.39 49.61
N CYS A 49 11.84 -11.11 49.28
CA CYS A 49 12.15 -9.97 50.15
C CYS A 49 11.06 -9.65 51.20
N LEU A 50 9.82 -10.11 50.99
CA LEU A 50 8.70 -9.85 51.92
C LEU A 50 8.78 -10.69 53.21
N LYS A 51 9.54 -11.80 53.20
CA LYS A 51 9.56 -12.80 54.27
C LYS A 51 10.16 -12.31 55.59
N ASN A 52 11.00 -11.28 55.55
CA ASN A 52 11.66 -10.72 56.74
C ASN A 52 10.98 -9.44 57.29
N LEU A 53 10.15 -8.76 56.49
CA LEU A 53 9.46 -7.54 56.91
C LEU A 53 8.06 -7.84 57.48
N VAL A 54 7.37 -8.85 56.93
CA VAL A 54 6.04 -9.31 57.38
C VAL A 54 6.07 -9.89 58.79
N THR A 55 7.13 -10.60 59.17
CA THR A 55 7.33 -11.15 60.53
C THR A 55 7.42 -10.10 61.65
N LYS A 56 7.48 -8.81 61.32
CA LYS A 56 7.63 -7.71 62.29
C LYS A 56 6.40 -6.79 62.41
N ILE A 57 5.43 -6.92 61.50
CA ILE A 57 4.21 -6.10 61.41
C ILE A 57 2.98 -7.02 61.41
N GLU A 58 2.99 -8.09 62.21
CA GLU A 58 1.95 -9.14 62.20
C GLU A 58 0.65 -8.78 62.93
N SER A 59 0.34 -7.50 63.18
CA SER A 59 -0.84 -7.18 64.00
C SER A 59 -1.88 -6.26 63.38
N ASN A 60 -1.78 -5.82 62.11
CA ASN A 60 -2.95 -5.17 61.48
C ASN A 60 -2.90 -5.12 59.95
N ASN A 61 -3.67 -6.01 59.32
CA ASN A 61 -3.69 -6.22 57.87
C ASN A 61 -4.30 -5.06 57.06
N GLU A 62 -5.04 -4.14 57.69
CA GLU A 62 -5.71 -3.05 56.97
C GLU A 62 -4.77 -1.88 56.65
N VAL A 63 -3.83 -1.55 57.53
CA VAL A 63 -2.94 -0.38 57.36
C VAL A 63 -1.94 -0.59 56.21
N CYS A 64 -1.53 -1.84 55.99
CA CYS A 64 -0.61 -2.20 54.91
C CYS A 64 -1.28 -2.05 53.53
N MET A 65 -2.58 -2.34 53.43
CA MET A 65 -3.35 -2.18 52.18
C MET A 65 -3.46 -0.71 51.76
N TRP A 66 -3.74 0.19 52.72
CA TRP A 66 -3.86 1.63 52.45
C TRP A 66 -2.54 2.27 52.01
N TYR A 67 -1.42 1.88 52.63
CA TYR A 67 -0.12 2.43 52.27
C TYR A 67 0.34 1.95 50.88
N THR A 68 0.02 0.70 50.53
CA THR A 68 0.33 0.13 49.22
C THR A 68 -0.49 0.78 48.11
N GLN A 69 -1.77 1.09 48.36
CA GLN A 69 -2.60 1.86 47.43
C GLN A 69 -2.05 3.28 47.20
N MET A 70 -1.66 4.00 48.27
CA MET A 70 -1.13 5.36 48.15
C MET A 70 0.18 5.44 47.35
N VAL A 71 1.10 4.50 47.56
CA VAL A 71 2.37 4.42 46.80
C VAL A 71 2.11 4.01 45.35
N SER A 72 1.14 3.13 45.10
CA SER A 72 0.74 2.74 43.75
C SER A 72 0.19 3.95 42.97
N TYR A 73 -0.69 4.77 43.56
CA TYR A 73 -1.18 5.98 42.90
C TYR A 73 -0.07 7.00 42.61
N HIS A 74 0.92 7.17 43.50
CA HIS A 74 2.05 8.09 43.27
C HIS A 74 3.04 7.63 42.19
N VAL A 75 3.13 6.32 41.91
CA VAL A 75 3.99 5.79 40.84
C VAL A 75 3.24 5.73 39.51
N TYR A 76 1.96 5.32 39.52
CA TYR A 76 1.17 5.16 38.31
C TYR A 76 0.64 6.48 37.75
N VAL A 77 0.33 7.49 38.57
CA VAL A 77 -0.18 8.78 38.05
C VAL A 77 0.87 9.53 37.20
N PRO A 78 2.16 9.63 37.60
CA PRO A 78 3.20 10.20 36.73
C PRO A 78 3.49 9.37 35.48
N LEU A 79 3.34 8.04 35.54
CA LEU A 79 3.49 7.15 34.38
C LEU A 79 2.30 7.26 33.41
N LEU A 80 1.08 7.39 33.93
CA LEU A 80 -0.13 7.62 33.14
C LEU A 80 -0.13 9.04 32.56
N LEU A 81 0.38 10.05 33.27
CA LEU A 81 0.61 11.39 32.73
C LEU A 81 1.76 11.42 31.71
N ARG A 82 2.79 10.57 31.85
CA ARG A 82 3.83 10.39 30.80
C ARG A 82 3.30 9.67 29.56
N LEU A 83 2.46 8.65 29.72
CA LEU A 83 1.80 7.94 28.63
C LEU A 83 0.72 8.79 27.93
N ALA A 84 0.01 9.64 28.69
CA ALA A 84 -0.97 10.58 28.13
C ALA A 84 -0.34 11.83 27.52
N ASN A 85 0.86 12.21 27.96
CA ASN A 85 1.68 13.26 27.35
C ASN A 85 2.73 12.71 26.37
N ASP A 86 2.61 11.43 25.98
CA ASP A 86 3.36 10.87 24.87
C ASP A 86 2.71 11.40 23.57
N VAL A 87 2.88 12.70 23.34
CA VAL A 87 2.80 13.26 22.00
C VAL A 87 4.00 12.64 21.30
N GLU A 88 3.75 11.64 20.45
CA GLU A 88 4.76 10.88 19.72
C GLU A 88 5.85 11.82 19.16
N GLU A 89 6.99 11.93 19.85
CA GLU A 89 8.18 12.56 19.26
C GLU A 89 8.84 11.64 18.21
N LYS A 90 8.36 10.39 18.12
CA LYS A 90 8.68 9.43 17.06
C LYS A 90 7.41 8.64 16.74
N PRO A 91 6.60 9.08 15.77
CA PRO A 91 5.57 8.21 15.24
C PRO A 91 6.22 6.89 14.83
N GLY A 92 5.51 5.77 15.07
CA GLY A 92 5.93 4.47 14.54
C GLY A 92 6.23 4.55 13.03
N PRO A 93 6.86 3.51 12.43
CA PRO A 93 7.14 3.53 11.00
C PRO A 93 5.85 3.82 10.23
N ILE A 94 5.86 4.90 9.43
CA ILE A 94 4.73 5.34 8.60
C ILE A 94 4.26 4.15 7.76
N ASN A 95 3.01 3.75 7.93
CA ASN A 95 2.41 2.63 7.22
C ASN A 95 1.78 3.12 5.91
N ILE A 96 1.52 2.21 4.96
CA ILE A 96 0.85 2.56 3.70
C ILE A 96 -0.52 3.21 3.95
N TYR A 97 -1.18 2.84 5.05
CA TYR A 97 -2.46 3.41 5.49
C TYR A 97 -2.37 4.90 5.85
N ASP A 98 -1.18 5.38 6.23
CA ASP A 98 -0.92 6.79 6.53
C ASP A 98 -0.55 7.59 5.26
N ILE A 99 -0.19 6.89 4.18
CA ILE A 99 0.22 7.48 2.89
C ILE A 99 -0.95 7.56 1.92
N VAL A 100 -1.78 6.52 1.87
CA VAL A 100 -2.90 6.40 0.92
C VAL A 100 -4.23 6.31 1.66
N ASP A 101 -4.99 7.39 1.57
CA ASP A 101 -6.40 7.38 1.95
C ASP A 101 -7.22 6.65 0.85
N HIS A 102 -7.65 5.44 1.20
CA HIS A 102 -8.41 4.58 0.30
C HIS A 102 -9.77 5.19 -0.13
N SER A 103 -10.31 6.15 0.63
CA SER A 103 -11.58 6.81 0.29
C SER A 103 -11.49 7.69 -0.95
N PHE A 104 -10.27 8.15 -1.28
CA PHE A 104 -9.98 8.92 -2.49
C PHE A 104 -9.42 8.06 -3.64
N THR A 105 -9.24 6.75 -3.41
CA THR A 105 -8.75 5.85 -4.46
C THR A 105 -9.87 5.51 -5.43
N VAL A 106 -9.65 5.83 -6.70
CA VAL A 106 -10.57 5.45 -7.78
C VAL A 106 -10.11 4.11 -8.32
N ARG A 107 -11.05 3.16 -8.45
CA ARG A 107 -10.79 1.84 -9.02
C ARG A 107 -11.58 1.65 -10.30
N ALA A 108 -10.97 0.98 -11.27
CA ALA A 108 -11.68 0.40 -12.40
C ALA A 108 -12.45 -0.86 -11.95
N ASP A 109 -13.31 -1.40 -12.83
CA ASP A 109 -14.01 -2.66 -12.61
C ASP A 109 -13.12 -3.89 -12.91
N PHE A 110 -11.98 -3.67 -13.54
CA PHE A 110 -11.02 -4.70 -13.93
C PHE A 110 -9.59 -4.15 -13.94
N ASN A 111 -8.61 -5.05 -13.90
CA ASN A 111 -7.20 -4.73 -14.11
C ASN A 111 -6.72 -5.17 -15.51
N GLN A 112 -5.52 -4.76 -15.92
CA GLN A 112 -4.94 -5.09 -17.22
C GLN A 112 -4.82 -6.60 -17.50
N GLY A 113 -4.75 -7.43 -16.46
CA GLY A 113 -4.69 -8.88 -16.54
C GLY A 113 -6.04 -9.55 -16.78
N ASN A 114 -7.12 -8.77 -16.93
CA ASN A 114 -8.45 -9.32 -17.18
C ASN A 114 -8.56 -9.90 -18.60
N ILE A 115 -8.48 -11.24 -18.69
CA ILE A 115 -8.57 -12.00 -19.94
C ILE A 115 -9.93 -11.81 -20.63
N SER A 116 -11.03 -11.66 -19.89
CA SER A 116 -12.34 -11.48 -20.50
C SER A 116 -12.48 -10.14 -21.23
N MET A 117 -11.77 -9.11 -20.77
CA MET A 117 -11.78 -7.78 -21.40
C MET A 117 -10.73 -7.64 -22.51
N PHE A 118 -9.54 -8.23 -22.32
CA PHE A 118 -8.37 -7.95 -23.17
C PHE A 118 -7.86 -9.15 -23.96
N GLY A 119 -8.40 -10.35 -23.75
CA GLY A 119 -8.02 -11.56 -24.47
C GLY A 119 -6.51 -11.82 -24.41
N ILE A 120 -5.90 -11.98 -25.59
CA ILE A 120 -4.47 -12.29 -25.74
C ILE A 120 -3.52 -11.16 -25.33
N ASN A 121 -4.05 -9.94 -25.19
CA ASN A 121 -3.27 -8.77 -24.79
C ASN A 121 -3.17 -8.65 -23.26
N ALA A 122 -3.99 -9.38 -22.51
CA ALA A 122 -4.09 -9.24 -21.06
C ALA A 122 -2.71 -9.40 -20.39
N GLY A 123 -2.32 -8.40 -19.59
CA GLY A 123 -1.06 -8.37 -18.84
C GLY A 123 0.12 -7.71 -19.56
N LYS A 124 0.00 -7.34 -20.84
CA LYS A 124 1.11 -6.85 -21.68
C LYS A 124 1.11 -5.34 -21.93
N GLN A 125 0.00 -4.69 -21.60
CA GLN A 125 -0.37 -3.37 -22.13
C GLN A 125 -0.11 -2.20 -21.16
N CYS A 126 0.62 -2.41 -20.06
CA CYS A 126 0.84 -1.41 -19.00
C CYS A 126 1.47 -0.10 -19.50
N VAL A 127 2.47 -0.19 -20.39
CA VAL A 127 3.12 0.99 -20.99
C VAL A 127 2.12 1.83 -21.79
N ALA A 128 1.35 1.19 -22.67
CA ALA A 128 0.34 1.90 -23.46
C ALA A 128 -0.77 2.48 -22.57
N MET A 129 -1.20 1.77 -21.52
CA MET A 129 -2.18 2.26 -20.54
C MET A 129 -1.69 3.48 -19.79
N SER A 130 -0.44 3.47 -19.34
CA SER A 130 0.17 4.59 -18.63
C SER A 130 0.31 5.82 -19.54
N ILE A 131 0.73 5.63 -20.79
CA ILE A 131 0.87 6.73 -21.75
C ILE A 131 -0.48 7.30 -22.17
N TYR A 132 -1.46 6.43 -22.42
CA TYR A 132 -2.81 6.86 -22.71
C TYR A 132 -3.39 7.68 -21.55
N ALA A 133 -3.14 7.28 -20.29
CA ALA A 133 -3.54 8.05 -19.11
C ALA A 133 -2.87 9.43 -19.08
N ILE A 134 -1.56 9.51 -19.38
CA ILE A 134 -0.83 10.78 -19.46
C ILE A 134 -1.43 11.72 -20.51
N VAL A 135 -1.64 11.23 -21.73
CA VAL A 135 -2.18 12.06 -22.82
C VAL A 135 -3.62 12.45 -22.53
N TYR A 136 -4.44 11.52 -22.00
CA TYR A 136 -5.84 11.80 -21.70
C TYR A 136 -6.00 12.84 -20.59
N ASN A 137 -5.04 12.97 -19.67
CA ASN A 137 -5.04 14.02 -18.66
C ASN A 137 -5.05 15.45 -19.27
N GLU A 138 -4.51 15.62 -20.48
CA GLU A 138 -4.58 16.91 -21.22
C GLU A 138 -5.99 17.20 -21.74
N ILE A 139 -6.78 16.16 -22.01
CA ILE A 139 -8.17 16.28 -22.48
C ILE A 139 -9.10 16.49 -21.28
N LYS A 140 -8.90 15.71 -20.23
CA LYS A 140 -9.73 15.73 -19.02
C LYS A 140 -8.85 15.51 -17.80
N SER A 141 -8.77 16.53 -16.95
CA SER A 141 -7.96 16.50 -15.73
C SER A 141 -8.21 15.25 -14.89
N VAL A 142 -7.12 14.65 -14.41
CA VAL A 142 -7.09 13.47 -13.53
C VAL A 142 -7.92 13.64 -12.26
N TYR A 143 -8.15 14.89 -11.82
CA TYR A 143 -8.93 15.18 -10.62
C TYR A 143 -10.39 14.73 -10.70
N ILE A 144 -10.95 14.66 -11.92
CA ILE A 144 -12.36 14.30 -12.14
C ILE A 144 -12.52 12.90 -12.74
N TRP A 145 -11.49 12.07 -12.63
CA TRP A 145 -11.56 10.69 -13.10
C TRP A 145 -12.37 9.83 -12.13
N ASP A 146 -13.29 9.07 -12.69
CA ASP A 146 -14.16 8.14 -11.98
C ASP A 146 -14.02 6.72 -12.57
N THR A 147 -14.70 5.75 -11.97
CA THR A 147 -14.65 4.35 -12.41
C THR A 147 -15.05 4.16 -13.88
N PRO A 148 -16.17 4.74 -14.38
CA PRO A 148 -16.52 4.66 -15.80
C PRO A 148 -15.43 5.19 -16.73
N LEU A 149 -14.81 6.32 -16.38
CA LEU A 149 -13.72 6.88 -17.16
C LEU A 149 -12.49 5.97 -17.15
N MET A 150 -12.09 5.47 -15.98
CA MET A 150 -10.98 4.53 -15.84
C MET A 150 -11.19 3.27 -16.71
N ASN A 151 -12.40 2.71 -16.73
CA ASN A 151 -12.73 1.57 -17.59
C ASN A 151 -12.55 1.91 -19.08
N MET A 152 -13.03 3.09 -19.51
CA MET A 152 -12.88 3.55 -20.89
C MET A 152 -11.41 3.74 -21.28
N LEU A 153 -10.61 4.37 -20.39
CA LEU A 153 -9.18 4.56 -20.58
C LEU A 153 -8.47 3.22 -20.83
N LEU A 154 -8.74 2.22 -19.98
CA LEU A 154 -8.13 0.90 -20.09
C LEU A 154 -8.47 0.20 -21.42
N VAL A 155 -9.72 0.29 -21.87
CA VAL A 155 -10.17 -0.29 -23.15
C VAL A 155 -9.51 0.40 -24.34
N ASN A 156 -9.53 1.73 -24.37
CA ASN A 156 -8.95 2.49 -25.47
C ASN A 156 -7.42 2.36 -25.51
N ALA A 157 -6.77 2.33 -24.36
CA ALA A 157 -5.34 2.10 -24.28
C ALA A 157 -4.93 0.69 -24.72
N ASN A 158 -5.78 -0.32 -24.49
CA ASN A 158 -5.54 -1.66 -25.05
C ASN A 158 -5.61 -1.65 -26.60
N ASN A 159 -6.49 -0.84 -27.19
CA ASN A 159 -6.52 -0.66 -28.65
C ASN A 159 -5.24 0.02 -29.14
N LEU A 160 -4.75 1.04 -28.42
CA LEU A 160 -3.46 1.66 -28.71
C LEU A 160 -2.30 0.65 -28.62
N TYR A 161 -2.26 -0.15 -27.55
CA TYR A 161 -1.30 -1.24 -27.40
C TYR A 161 -1.32 -2.18 -28.60
N ALA A 162 -2.51 -2.62 -29.04
CA ALA A 162 -2.64 -3.54 -30.16
C ALA A 162 -2.04 -2.97 -31.47
N ILE A 163 -2.27 -1.68 -31.73
CA ILE A 163 -1.71 -0.98 -32.90
C ILE A 163 -0.18 -0.94 -32.82
N ILE A 164 0.38 -0.53 -31.67
CA ILE A 164 1.83 -0.41 -31.48
C ILE A 164 2.48 -1.80 -31.54
N SER A 165 1.96 -2.76 -30.78
CA SER A 165 2.47 -4.13 -30.70
C SER A 165 2.49 -4.81 -32.07
N GLN A 166 1.43 -4.63 -32.88
CA GLN A 166 1.38 -5.15 -34.25
C GLN A 166 2.42 -4.49 -35.15
N HIS A 167 2.66 -3.18 -34.99
CA HIS A 167 3.64 -2.45 -35.80
C HIS A 167 5.08 -2.89 -35.50
N ILE A 168 5.42 -3.03 -34.22
CA ILE A 168 6.79 -3.37 -33.79
C ILE A 168 7.05 -4.89 -33.70
N GLN A 169 6.00 -5.70 -33.78
CA GLN A 169 6.02 -7.17 -33.65
C GLN A 169 6.61 -7.67 -32.31
N LYS A 170 6.23 -7.04 -31.19
CA LYS A 170 6.64 -7.44 -29.84
C LYS A 170 5.43 -7.56 -28.90
N ASP A 171 5.55 -8.47 -27.94
CA ASP A 171 4.55 -8.67 -26.88
C ASP A 171 4.66 -7.65 -25.74
N PHE A 172 5.82 -7.04 -25.51
CA PHE A 172 6.00 -6.04 -24.46
C PHE A 172 6.61 -4.79 -25.07
N LEU A 173 6.06 -3.64 -24.70
CA LEU A 173 6.52 -2.35 -25.17
C LEU A 173 7.64 -1.85 -24.24
N LEU A 174 8.71 -1.32 -24.83
CA LEU A 174 9.60 -0.40 -24.14
C LEU A 174 9.04 1.03 -24.26
N LEU A 175 9.51 1.94 -23.41
CA LEU A 175 9.17 3.36 -23.53
C LEU A 175 9.57 3.94 -24.91
N THR A 176 10.69 3.46 -25.46
CA THR A 176 11.18 3.85 -26.79
C THR A 176 10.39 3.23 -27.95
N ASP A 177 9.52 2.24 -27.70
CA ASP A 177 8.67 1.65 -28.72
C ASP A 177 7.38 2.48 -28.94
N VAL A 178 7.17 3.53 -28.16
CA VAL A 178 5.97 4.37 -28.20
C VAL A 178 6.14 5.42 -29.30
N PRO A 179 5.13 5.63 -30.16
CA PRO A 179 5.21 6.65 -31.20
C PRO A 179 5.26 8.06 -30.60
N GLU A 180 6.07 8.93 -31.19
CA GLU A 180 6.18 10.34 -30.81
C GLU A 180 4.85 11.08 -31.00
N ILE A 181 4.03 10.68 -31.97
CA ILE A 181 2.75 11.31 -32.26
C ILE A 181 1.62 10.33 -31.96
N LEU A 182 0.68 10.76 -31.12
CA LEU A 182 -0.52 10.00 -30.75
C LEU A 182 -1.77 10.77 -31.10
N SER A 183 -2.74 10.10 -31.73
CA SER A 183 -4.07 10.65 -31.96
C SER A 183 -5.08 10.03 -31.00
N ILE A 184 -5.71 10.85 -30.16
CA ILE A 184 -6.75 10.46 -29.21
C ILE A 184 -7.95 11.40 -29.39
N ASN A 185 -9.15 10.87 -29.56
CA ASN A 185 -10.40 11.64 -29.73
C ASN A 185 -10.36 12.71 -30.86
N ASN A 186 -9.66 12.41 -31.96
CA ASN A 186 -9.37 13.32 -33.08
C ASN A 186 -8.39 14.46 -32.78
N ASP A 187 -7.91 14.59 -31.55
CA ASP A 187 -6.81 15.47 -31.21
C ASP A 187 -5.48 14.74 -31.40
N THR A 188 -4.44 15.47 -31.82
CA THR A 188 -3.10 14.92 -32.05
C THR A 188 -2.14 15.53 -31.05
N PHE A 189 -1.39 14.67 -30.36
CA PHE A 189 -0.47 15.01 -29.30
C PHE A 189 0.95 14.63 -29.72
N ASN A 190 1.89 15.53 -29.47
CA ASN A 190 3.32 15.26 -29.62
C ASN A 190 3.90 14.91 -28.24
N LEU A 191 4.54 13.75 -28.14
CA LEU A 191 5.21 13.26 -26.95
C LEU A 191 6.68 13.66 -27.00
N GLU A 192 7.09 14.51 -26.05
CA GLU A 192 8.49 14.84 -25.81
C GLU A 192 8.96 14.11 -24.55
N CYS A 193 9.89 13.18 -24.71
CA CYS A 193 10.46 12.42 -23.59
C CYS A 193 11.80 13.04 -23.15
N SER A 194 12.03 13.08 -21.84
CA SER A 194 13.34 13.41 -21.28
C SER A 194 14.31 12.24 -21.40
N ASP A 195 15.57 12.50 -21.04
CA ASP A 195 16.48 11.43 -20.64
C ASP A 195 15.89 10.63 -19.47
N SER A 196 16.22 9.34 -19.43
CA SER A 196 15.72 8.42 -18.40
C SER A 196 16.67 8.31 -17.23
N PHE A 197 16.14 8.35 -16.02
CA PHE A 197 16.86 8.02 -14.80
C PHE A 197 16.78 6.51 -14.55
N SER A 198 17.83 5.94 -13.97
CA SER A 198 17.90 4.52 -13.64
C SER A 198 18.53 4.34 -12.27
N GLY A 199 18.09 3.33 -11.52
CA GLY A 199 18.57 3.09 -10.16
C GLY A 199 17.98 1.83 -9.56
N ALA A 200 18.45 1.48 -8.36
CA ALA A 200 17.81 0.46 -7.56
C ALA A 200 16.79 1.11 -6.60
N LEU A 201 15.67 0.42 -6.35
CA LEU A 201 14.59 0.93 -5.51
C LEU A 201 15.10 1.35 -4.12
N TRP A 202 15.99 0.56 -3.53
CA TRP A 202 16.53 0.77 -2.18
C TRP A 202 17.92 1.41 -2.18
N MET A 203 18.26 2.12 -3.25
CA MET A 203 19.55 2.82 -3.34
C MET A 203 19.55 4.01 -2.38
N GLU A 204 20.49 4.05 -1.44
CA GLU A 204 20.58 5.11 -0.43
C GLU A 204 21.36 6.33 -0.92
N ASN A 205 22.30 6.15 -1.85
CA ASN A 205 23.17 7.21 -2.34
C ASN A 205 23.31 7.13 -3.85
N ASN A 206 23.37 8.27 -4.53
CA ASN A 206 23.64 8.35 -5.97
C ASN A 206 25.03 7.77 -6.29
N ASN A 207 25.12 7.02 -7.38
CA ASN A 207 26.36 6.45 -7.89
C ASN A 207 26.26 6.35 -9.41
N GLU A 208 26.75 7.40 -10.10
CA GLU A 208 26.60 7.56 -11.54
C GLU A 208 26.97 6.29 -12.33
N PRO A 209 26.17 5.88 -13.32
CA PRO A 209 25.00 6.59 -13.87
C PRO A 209 23.69 6.35 -13.10
N TYR A 210 23.73 5.65 -11.97
CA TYR A 210 22.54 5.27 -11.21
C TYR A 210 22.22 6.29 -10.11
N VAL A 211 20.94 6.56 -9.91
CA VAL A 211 20.45 7.52 -8.93
C VAL A 211 19.42 6.90 -7.99
N THR A 212 19.27 7.48 -6.81
CA THR A 212 18.18 7.12 -5.89
C THR A 212 16.82 7.48 -6.48
N LEU A 213 15.76 6.78 -6.04
CA LEU A 213 14.39 7.08 -6.49
C LEU A 213 13.97 8.50 -6.09
N GLU A 214 14.32 8.94 -4.88
CA GLU A 214 14.04 10.29 -4.41
C GLU A 214 14.73 11.34 -5.28
N HIS A 215 16.01 11.14 -5.64
CA HIS A 215 16.72 12.04 -6.55
C HIS A 215 16.10 12.06 -7.95
N ALA A 216 15.78 10.89 -8.52
CA ALA A 216 15.13 10.83 -9.83
C ALA A 216 13.79 11.59 -9.83
N PHE A 217 13.02 11.48 -8.76
CA PHE A 217 11.81 12.25 -8.59
C PHE A 217 12.10 13.75 -8.51
N HIS A 218 13.02 14.20 -7.65
CA HIS A 218 13.38 15.62 -7.54
C HIS A 218 13.81 16.22 -8.88
N GLU A 219 14.74 15.59 -9.60
CA GLU A 219 15.22 16.09 -10.90
C GLU A 219 14.09 16.20 -11.92
N VAL A 220 13.22 15.18 -12.01
CA VAL A 220 12.11 15.19 -12.98
C VAL A 220 10.98 16.15 -12.55
N PHE A 221 10.82 16.42 -11.26
CA PHE A 221 9.80 17.36 -10.76
C PHE A 221 10.27 18.82 -10.83
N ASP A 222 11.55 19.09 -10.55
CA ASP A 222 12.12 20.44 -10.58
C ASP A 222 12.39 20.95 -12.01
N ALA A 223 12.52 20.05 -12.99
CA ALA A 223 12.72 20.40 -14.39
C ALA A 223 11.58 21.24 -15.02
N GLY A 224 10.44 21.44 -14.32
CA GLY A 224 9.38 22.42 -14.63
C GLY A 224 8.58 22.20 -15.93
N ASN A 225 9.09 21.39 -16.85
CA ASN A 225 8.59 21.28 -18.22
C ASN A 225 7.78 19.99 -18.47
N TYR A 226 7.80 19.02 -17.55
CA TYR A 226 7.11 17.75 -17.71
C TYR A 226 5.83 17.69 -16.87
N LYS A 227 4.72 17.32 -17.52
CA LYS A 227 3.38 17.26 -16.89
C LYS A 227 3.08 15.91 -16.25
N ALA A 228 3.77 14.85 -16.67
CA ALA A 228 3.61 13.51 -16.14
C ALA A 228 4.88 12.67 -16.32
N ARG A 229 4.94 11.53 -15.63
CA ARG A 229 6.11 10.65 -15.61
C ARG A 229 5.69 9.20 -15.78
N LEU A 230 6.58 8.43 -16.39
CA LEU A 230 6.46 6.98 -16.48
C LEU A 230 7.51 6.39 -15.55
N LEU A 231 7.06 5.56 -14.62
CA LEU A 231 7.93 4.82 -13.72
C LEU A 231 7.80 3.35 -14.04
N THR A 232 8.92 2.68 -14.31
CA THR A 232 8.95 1.23 -14.48
C THR A 232 9.75 0.61 -13.35
N ILE A 233 9.08 -0.20 -12.53
CA ILE A 233 9.72 -1.02 -11.51
C ILE A 233 9.61 -2.47 -11.98
N GLN A 234 10.77 -3.10 -12.22
CA GLN A 234 10.86 -4.41 -12.86
C GLN A 234 10.17 -4.42 -14.24
N ALA A 235 8.99 -5.04 -14.35
CA ALA A 235 8.20 -5.11 -15.58
C ALA A 235 6.87 -4.33 -15.49
N ASN A 236 6.64 -3.62 -14.38
CA ASN A 236 5.40 -2.90 -14.14
C ASN A 236 5.63 -1.41 -14.40
N THR A 237 5.03 -0.89 -15.46
CA THR A 237 5.02 0.54 -15.78
C THR A 237 3.75 1.20 -15.26
N VAL A 238 3.91 2.33 -14.58
CA VAL A 238 2.82 3.16 -14.05
C VAL A 238 2.99 4.61 -14.52
N ALA A 239 1.88 5.34 -14.55
CA ALA A 239 1.89 6.78 -14.80
C ALA A 239 1.77 7.56 -13.48
N VAL A 240 2.67 8.52 -13.27
CA VAL A 240 2.61 9.48 -12.17
C VAL A 240 2.22 10.85 -12.74
N LEU A 241 1.00 11.28 -12.42
CA LEU A 241 0.39 12.52 -12.87
C LEU A 241 0.48 13.56 -11.75
N ILE A 242 0.70 14.82 -12.10
CA ILE A 242 0.83 15.92 -11.13
C ILE A 242 -0.25 16.97 -11.41
N PRO A 243 -1.45 16.83 -10.82
CA PRO A 243 -2.50 17.83 -10.97
C PRO A 243 -2.16 19.15 -10.26
N PHE A 244 -1.42 19.10 -9.15
CA PHE A 244 -1.04 20.25 -8.32
C PHE A 244 0.37 20.05 -7.74
N PRO A 245 1.08 21.11 -7.33
CA PRO A 245 2.35 20.98 -6.63
C PRO A 245 2.24 20.03 -5.43
N ASP A 246 3.18 19.09 -5.32
CA ASP A 246 3.29 18.10 -4.25
C ASP A 246 2.11 17.10 -4.09
N VAL A 247 1.17 17.09 -5.04
CA VAL A 247 0.08 16.11 -5.13
C VAL A 247 0.30 15.22 -6.32
N PHE A 248 0.40 13.91 -6.07
CA PHE A 248 0.67 12.90 -7.07
C PHE A 248 -0.53 11.98 -7.24
N LYS A 249 -0.92 11.75 -8.49
CA LYS A 249 -1.91 10.74 -8.87
C LYS A 249 -1.19 9.61 -9.58
N VAL A 250 -1.12 8.44 -8.95
CA VAL A 250 -0.49 7.26 -9.53
C VAL A 250 -1.56 6.40 -10.17
N PHE A 251 -1.55 6.35 -11.50
CA PHE A 251 -2.35 5.42 -12.28
C PHE A 251 -1.58 4.12 -12.44
N ASP A 252 -2.12 3.04 -11.88
CA ASP A 252 -1.56 1.70 -11.98
C ASP A 252 -2.61 0.74 -12.55
N SER A 253 -2.31 0.21 -13.74
CA SER A 253 -3.19 -0.72 -14.45
C SER A 253 -3.05 -2.18 -13.98
N HIS A 254 -2.08 -2.48 -13.11
CA HIS A 254 -1.90 -3.80 -12.54
C HIS A 254 -2.95 -4.09 -11.47
N SER A 255 -2.95 -5.34 -10.99
CA SER A 255 -3.91 -5.79 -9.99
C SER A 255 -3.54 -5.26 -8.61
N ARG A 256 -4.22 -4.20 -8.15
CA ARG A 256 -3.99 -3.54 -6.86
C ARG A 256 -5.21 -3.56 -5.93
N ASP A 257 -4.96 -3.45 -4.63
CA ASP A 257 -5.99 -3.16 -3.65
C ASP A 257 -6.31 -1.65 -3.56
N MET A 258 -7.18 -1.27 -2.62
CA MET A 258 -7.60 0.12 -2.44
C MET A 258 -6.53 1.04 -1.86
N HIS A 259 -5.38 0.50 -1.45
CA HIS A 259 -4.20 1.27 -1.02
C HIS A 259 -3.12 1.31 -2.09
N GLY A 260 -3.38 0.76 -3.28
CA GLY A 260 -2.41 0.67 -4.36
C GLY A 260 -1.39 -0.45 -4.21
N MET A 261 -1.56 -1.37 -3.26
CA MET A 261 -0.65 -2.49 -3.03
C MET A 261 -0.98 -3.69 -3.92
N PRO A 262 0.00 -4.56 -4.28
CA PRO A 262 -0.27 -5.74 -5.09
C PRO A 262 -1.34 -6.63 -4.47
N ALA A 263 -2.34 -7.03 -5.27
CA ALA A 263 -3.41 -7.91 -4.82
C ALA A 263 -3.73 -8.96 -5.89
N ALA A 264 -3.96 -10.21 -5.49
CA ALA A 264 -4.25 -11.30 -6.42
C ALA A 264 -5.61 -11.14 -7.15
N MET A 265 -6.58 -10.48 -6.50
CA MET A 265 -7.92 -10.21 -7.05
C MET A 265 -8.22 -8.71 -6.95
N GLY A 266 -7.28 -7.91 -7.45
CA GLY A 266 -7.32 -6.46 -7.41
C GLY A 266 -7.86 -5.83 -8.70
N TYR A 267 -7.80 -4.51 -8.73
CA TYR A 267 -8.30 -3.65 -9.80
C TYR A 267 -7.19 -2.72 -10.29
N SER A 268 -7.33 -2.17 -11.48
CA SER A 268 -6.55 -0.97 -11.82
C SER A 268 -7.00 0.17 -10.90
N VAL A 269 -6.05 0.97 -10.44
CA VAL A 269 -6.30 2.04 -9.46
C VAL A 269 -5.69 3.36 -9.90
N LEU A 270 -6.28 4.42 -9.38
CA LEU A 270 -5.73 5.77 -9.36
C LEU A 270 -5.64 6.20 -7.89
N VAL A 271 -4.44 6.15 -7.33
CA VAL A 271 -4.19 6.52 -5.93
C VAL A 271 -3.71 7.97 -5.84
N SER A 272 -4.07 8.65 -4.75
CA SER A 272 -3.63 10.00 -4.44
C SER A 272 -2.58 9.96 -3.34
N ILE A 273 -1.46 10.62 -3.55
CA ILE A 273 -0.36 10.68 -2.59
C ILE A 273 0.10 12.13 -2.48
N GLU A 274 0.22 12.63 -1.27
CA GLU A 274 0.74 13.98 -0.98
C GLU A 274 2.16 13.86 -0.41
N GLY A 275 3.09 14.63 -0.96
CA GLY A 275 4.49 14.60 -0.54
C GLY A 275 5.35 13.66 -1.38
N ILE A 276 6.44 14.18 -1.96
CA ILE A 276 7.44 13.38 -2.70
C ILE A 276 8.06 12.25 -1.85
N GLN A 277 8.25 12.48 -0.55
CA GLN A 277 8.76 11.47 0.38
C GLN A 277 7.78 10.32 0.54
N ASN A 278 6.48 10.62 0.59
CA ASN A 278 5.42 9.63 0.67
C ASN A 278 5.26 8.88 -0.65
N LEU A 279 5.44 9.54 -1.79
CA LEU A 279 5.49 8.89 -3.10
C LEU A 279 6.66 7.89 -3.19
N THR A 280 7.84 8.27 -2.71
CA THR A 280 9.01 7.39 -2.64
C THR A 280 8.74 6.18 -1.75
N ARG A 281 8.21 6.41 -0.54
CA ARG A 281 7.81 5.32 0.38
C ARG A 281 6.71 4.44 -0.19
N PHE A 282 5.76 4.99 -0.93
CA PHE A 282 4.71 4.21 -1.60
C PHE A 282 5.34 3.18 -2.54
N PHE A 283 6.26 3.60 -3.41
CA PHE A 283 6.90 2.70 -4.37
C PHE A 283 7.88 1.71 -3.73
N HIS A 284 8.48 2.06 -2.59
CA HIS A 284 9.26 1.13 -1.78
C HIS A 284 8.41 -0.04 -1.25
N ASN A 285 7.13 0.18 -0.97
CA ASN A 285 6.22 -0.84 -0.43
C ASN A 285 5.36 -1.55 -1.48
N SER A 286 5.34 -1.05 -2.73
CA SER A 286 4.42 -1.47 -3.82
C SER A 286 4.87 -2.65 -4.67
#